data_AF-A0A920SFK2-F1
#
_entry.id   AF-A0A920SFK2-F1
#
_cell.length_a   1.000
_cell.length_b   1.000
_cell.length_c   1.000
_cell.angle_alpha   90.00
_cell.angle_beta   90.00
_cell.angle_gamma   90.00
#
_symmetry.space_group_name_H-M   'P 1'
#
loop_
_entity.id
_entity.type
_entity.pdbx_description
1 polymer ?
#
loop_
_entity_poly.entity_id
_entity_poly.type
_entity_poly.pdbx_seq_one_letter_code
_entity_poly.pdbx_strand_id
1 'polypeptide(L)'
;MNEAIDTYDTNLIGTGPYQFVEWNAGQGINYTANPDWWGHGNPWAARGSVTVENLHYVFRAEEQVRASMVETGEANIGVWLSSEQCADLGGCVFAPSVETIFIRPDTHGPMFSDIRVREAFHLAIDTEGIVDTKPCW
;
A
#
# COMPACT_ATOMS: atom_id res chain seq x y z
N MET A 1 -31.27 9.93 6.62
CA MET A 1 -30.52 8.86 5.93
C MET A 1 -31.39 8.34 4.80
N ASN A 2 -31.31 8.97 3.63
CA ASN A 2 -32.03 8.60 2.41
C ASN A 2 -31.02 8.43 1.26
N GLU A 3 -29.95 7.69 1.50
CA GLU A 3 -29.00 7.35 0.43
C GLU A 3 -29.14 5.87 0.10
N ALA A 4 -29.24 5.58 -1.19
CA ALA A 4 -29.42 4.23 -1.71
C ALA A 4 -28.14 3.42 -1.51
N ILE A 5 -28.26 2.13 -1.18
CA ILE A 5 -27.12 1.23 -0.91
C ILE A 5 -26.11 1.21 -2.08
N ASP A 6 -26.58 1.44 -3.30
CA ASP A 6 -25.77 1.40 -4.52
C ASP A 6 -24.81 2.60 -4.68
N THR A 7 -24.85 3.60 -3.78
CA THR A 7 -23.96 4.77 -3.87
C THR A 7 -22.67 4.65 -3.06
N TYR A 8 -22.51 3.61 -2.23
CA TYR A 8 -21.32 3.47 -1.38
C TYR A 8 -20.03 3.18 -2.14
N ASP A 9 -20.12 2.68 -3.38
CA ASP A 9 -18.97 2.40 -4.23
C ASP A 9 -18.25 3.68 -4.69
N THR A 10 -18.94 4.83 -4.67
CA THR A 10 -18.41 6.13 -5.09
C THR A 10 -18.56 7.23 -4.05
N ASN A 11 -19.39 7.03 -3.02
CA ASN A 11 -19.56 7.94 -1.87
C ASN A 11 -19.19 7.20 -0.58
N LEU A 12 -17.92 7.34 -0.18
CA LEU A 12 -17.38 6.71 1.02
C LEU A 12 -17.74 7.52 2.26
N ILE A 13 -18.51 6.93 3.17
CA ILE A 13 -18.83 7.49 4.48
C ILE A 13 -18.09 6.69 5.55
N GLY A 14 -17.20 7.35 6.29
CA GLY A 14 -16.41 6.74 7.35
C GLY A 14 -16.27 7.63 8.57
N THR A 15 -15.72 7.06 9.65
CA THR A 15 -15.46 7.74 10.93
C THR A 15 -13.99 8.12 11.11
N GLY A 16 -13.25 8.17 10.00
CA GLY A 16 -11.82 8.44 9.98
C GLY A 16 -11.48 9.94 10.10
N PRO A 17 -10.18 10.25 10.23
CA PRO A 17 -9.67 11.62 10.30
C PRO A 17 -9.82 12.41 9.00
N TYR A 18 -10.11 11.75 7.88
CA TYR A 18 -10.30 12.38 6.57
C TYR A 18 -11.64 11.95 5.95
N GLN A 19 -12.23 12.85 5.18
CA GLN A 19 -13.43 12.64 4.38
C GLN A 19 -13.05 12.50 2.91
N PHE A 20 -13.73 11.59 2.23
CA PHE A 20 -13.61 11.42 0.79
C PHE A 20 -14.17 12.67 0.07
N VAL A 21 -13.42 13.21 -0.88
CA VAL A 21 -13.85 14.34 -1.70
C VAL A 21 -14.18 13.88 -3.12
N GLU A 22 -13.24 13.22 -3.79
CA GLU A 22 -13.39 12.80 -5.17
C GLU A 22 -12.46 11.64 -5.52
N TRP A 23 -12.92 10.76 -6.40
CA TRP A 23 -12.09 9.75 -7.05
C TRP A 23 -12.03 10.00 -8.56
N ASN A 24 -10.82 10.26 -9.04
CA ASN A 24 -10.53 10.35 -10.47
C ASN A 24 -9.97 9.00 -10.92
N ALA A 25 -10.80 8.17 -11.55
CA ALA A 25 -10.46 6.82 -11.95
C ALA A 25 -9.15 6.77 -12.77
N GLY A 26 -8.21 5.94 -12.33
CA GLY A 26 -6.87 5.81 -12.95
C GLY A 26 -5.88 6.94 -12.65
N GLN A 27 -6.30 8.04 -12.00
CA GLN A 27 -5.43 9.17 -11.67
C GLN A 27 -5.10 9.28 -10.19
N GLY A 28 -6.12 9.24 -9.32
CA GLY A 28 -5.92 9.43 -7.89
C GLY A 28 -7.20 9.71 -7.11
N ILE A 29 -7.05 9.90 -5.80
CA ILE A 29 -8.14 10.15 -4.86
C ILE A 29 -7.81 11.38 -4.01
N ASN A 30 -8.79 12.26 -3.87
CA ASN A 30 -8.70 13.46 -3.04
C ASN A 30 -9.48 13.27 -1.74
N TYR A 31 -8.85 13.68 -0.64
CA TYR A 31 -9.42 13.69 0.70
C TYR A 31 -9.21 15.05 1.37
N THR A 32 -10.09 15.39 2.29
CA THR A 32 -9.95 16.57 3.15
C THR A 32 -10.12 16.18 4.62
N ALA A 33 -9.53 16.94 5.53
CA ALA A 33 -9.62 16.68 6.96
C ALA A 33 -11.07 16.71 7.43
N ASN A 34 -11.46 15.72 8.25
CA ASN A 34 -12.78 15.66 8.85
C ASN A 34 -12.83 16.58 10.08
N PRO A 35 -13.57 17.71 10.06
CA PRO A 35 -13.66 18.61 11.21
C PRO A 35 -14.37 17.97 12.41
N ASP A 36 -15.28 17.03 12.15
CA ASP A 36 -16.10 16.37 13.16
C ASP A 36 -15.51 15.03 13.63
N TRP A 37 -14.24 14.77 13.33
CA TRP A 37 -13.58 13.53 13.72
C TRP A 37 -13.45 13.42 15.23
N TRP A 38 -13.99 12.34 15.79
CA TRP A 38 -13.96 12.04 17.23
C TRP A 38 -12.55 12.06 17.84
N GLY A 39 -11.51 11.78 17.04
CA GLY A 39 -10.13 11.78 17.48
C GLY A 39 -9.59 13.16 17.88
N HIS A 40 -10.21 14.26 17.43
CA HIS A 40 -9.86 15.61 17.88
C HIS A 40 -10.11 15.80 19.38
N GLY A 41 -11.14 15.14 19.94
CA GLY A 41 -11.45 15.17 21.36
C GLY A 41 -10.70 14.12 22.19
N ASN A 42 -10.13 13.09 21.56
CA ASN A 42 -9.34 12.06 22.24
C ASN A 42 -8.18 11.53 21.37
N PRO A 43 -7.11 12.31 21.20
CA PRO A 43 -5.96 11.93 20.36
C PRO A 43 -5.24 10.67 20.84
N TRP A 44 -5.24 10.43 22.15
CA TRP A 44 -4.66 9.22 22.73
C TRP A 44 -5.37 7.97 22.20
N ALA A 45 -6.71 7.95 22.24
CA ALA A 45 -7.50 6.82 21.78
C ALA A 45 -7.42 6.66 20.26
N ALA A 46 -7.31 7.79 19.55
CA ALA A 46 -7.15 7.83 18.11
C ALA A 46 -5.74 7.47 17.62
N ARG A 47 -4.75 7.36 18.54
CA ARG A 47 -3.33 7.11 18.22
C ARG A 47 -2.75 8.10 17.21
N GLY A 48 -3.23 9.34 17.21
CA GLY A 48 -2.79 10.35 16.26
C GLY A 48 -3.61 11.63 16.28
N SER A 49 -3.17 12.59 15.45
CA SER A 49 -3.81 13.89 15.25
C SER A 49 -3.73 14.28 13.77
N VAL A 50 -4.67 15.09 13.30
CA VAL A 50 -4.65 15.61 11.93
C VAL A 50 -3.79 16.86 11.87
N THR A 51 -2.75 16.84 11.05
CA THR A 51 -1.85 17.98 10.81
C THR A 51 -1.86 18.47 9.37
N VAL A 52 -2.44 17.68 8.46
CA VAL A 52 -2.54 17.98 7.02
C VAL A 52 -4.01 18.15 6.68
N GLU A 53 -4.34 19.23 6.00
CA GLU A 53 -5.74 19.55 5.66
C GLU A 53 -6.23 18.76 4.44
N ASN A 54 -5.44 18.71 3.37
CA ASN A 54 -5.81 18.05 2.11
C ASN A 54 -4.80 16.96 1.78
N LEU A 55 -5.31 15.79 1.41
CA LEU A 55 -4.51 14.63 1.06
C LEU A 55 -4.84 14.18 -0.36
N HIS A 56 -3.81 14.14 -1.20
CA HIS A 56 -3.90 13.72 -2.60
C HIS A 56 -3.16 12.40 -2.77
N TYR A 57 -3.91 11.32 -2.97
CA TYR A 57 -3.33 10.02 -3.29
C TYR A 57 -3.21 9.89 -4.80
N VAL A 58 -1.98 9.92 -5.32
CA VAL A 58 -1.73 9.92 -6.76
C VAL A 58 -1.31 8.53 -7.22
N PHE A 59 -1.97 8.00 -8.24
CA PHE A 59 -1.68 6.68 -8.78
C PHE A 59 -0.52 6.73 -9.77
N ARG A 60 0.61 6.11 -9.42
CA ARG A 60 1.77 5.95 -10.32
C ARG A 60 2.29 4.52 -10.23
N ALA A 61 2.18 3.78 -11.34
CA ALA A 61 2.57 2.38 -11.40
C ALA A 61 4.09 2.20 -11.35
N GLU A 62 4.84 3.06 -12.03
CA GLU A 62 6.29 2.95 -12.15
C GLU A 62 7.01 3.58 -10.96
N GLU A 63 7.97 2.83 -10.40
CA GLU A 63 8.79 3.28 -9.26
C GLU A 63 9.61 4.53 -9.58
N GLN A 64 10.18 4.61 -10.78
CA GLN A 64 11.00 5.76 -11.19
C GLN A 64 10.18 7.05 -11.24
N VAL A 65 8.91 6.96 -11.65
CA VAL A 65 8.00 8.11 -11.68
C VAL A 65 7.67 8.54 -10.25
N ARG A 66 7.45 7.60 -9.33
CA ARG A 66 7.23 7.93 -7.91
C ARG A 66 8.45 8.61 -7.30
N ALA A 67 9.65 8.10 -7.54
CA ALA A 67 10.89 8.69 -7.04
C ALA A 67 11.10 10.12 -7.58
N SER A 68 10.94 10.32 -8.89
CA SER A 68 11.10 11.63 -9.52
C SER A 68 10.08 12.66 -9.00
N MET A 69 8.83 12.27 -8.76
CA MET A 69 7.84 13.17 -8.18
C MET A 69 8.21 13.62 -6.76
N VAL A 70 8.86 12.76 -5.97
CA VAL A 70 9.37 13.15 -4.65
C VAL A 70 10.55 14.10 -4.80
N GLU A 71 11.47 13.81 -5.72
CA GLU A 71 12.64 14.63 -6.00
C GLU A 71 12.26 16.06 -6.45
N THR A 72 11.25 16.19 -7.32
CA THR A 72 10.76 17.48 -7.81
C THR A 72 9.84 18.21 -6.83
N GLY A 73 9.44 17.56 -5.75
CA GLY A 73 8.49 18.09 -4.76
C GLY A 73 7.03 18.06 -5.20
N GLU A 74 6.71 17.36 -6.29
CA GLU A 74 5.33 17.10 -6.72
C GLU A 74 4.60 16.13 -5.79
N ALA A 75 5.34 15.24 -5.12
CA ALA A 75 4.84 14.34 -4.09
C ALA A 75 5.65 14.50 -2.80
N ASN A 76 4.97 14.44 -1.65
CA ASN A 76 5.66 14.49 -0.36
C ASN A 76 6.17 13.12 0.11
N ILE A 77 5.54 12.04 -0.35
CA ILE A 77 5.86 10.65 0.05
C ILE A 77 5.81 9.76 -1.18
N GLY A 78 6.90 9.02 -1.42
CA GLY A 78 6.97 7.91 -2.36
C GLY A 78 7.03 6.58 -1.60
N VAL A 79 6.33 5.57 -2.09
CA VAL A 79 6.30 4.22 -1.50
C VAL A 79 6.79 3.20 -2.52
N TRP A 80 7.31 2.07 -2.04
CA TRP A 80 7.85 0.99 -2.88
C TRP A 80 8.92 1.51 -3.85
N LEU A 81 9.95 2.17 -3.31
CA LEU A 81 11.09 2.66 -4.06
C LEU A 81 12.25 1.68 -3.91
N SER A 82 13.08 1.55 -4.95
CA SER A 82 14.27 0.71 -4.88
C SER A 82 15.32 1.31 -3.94
N SER A 83 16.21 0.47 -3.42
CA SER A 83 17.35 0.93 -2.61
C SER A 83 18.23 1.99 -3.32
N GLU A 84 18.39 1.88 -4.64
CA GLU A 84 19.10 2.87 -5.46
C GLU A 84 18.38 4.21 -5.47
N GLN A 85 17.07 4.23 -5.77
CA GLN A 85 16.25 5.46 -5.75
C GLN A 85 16.22 6.09 -4.36
N CYS A 86 16.16 5.27 -3.32
CA CYS A 86 16.23 5.74 -1.94
C CYS A 86 17.55 6.41 -1.60
N ALA A 87 18.68 5.93 -2.14
CA ALA A 87 19.98 6.56 -1.95
C ALA A 87 20.01 7.95 -2.61
N ASP A 88 19.45 8.08 -3.82
CA ASP A 88 19.40 9.35 -4.55
C ASP A 88 18.54 10.42 -3.85
N LEU A 89 17.46 10.00 -3.17
CA LEU A 89 16.56 10.89 -2.42
C LEU A 89 17.08 11.29 -1.03
N GLY A 90 18.30 10.91 -0.66
CA GLY A 90 18.88 11.21 0.65
C GLY A 90 18.43 10.27 1.78
N GLY A 91 17.78 9.15 1.43
CA GLY A 91 17.41 8.06 2.32
C GLY A 91 15.91 7.76 2.37
N CYS A 92 15.60 6.50 2.69
CA CYS A 92 14.23 6.02 2.92
C CYS A 92 14.09 5.40 4.32
N VAL A 93 12.84 5.31 4.78
CA VAL A 93 12.50 4.56 6.00
C VAL A 93 12.10 3.15 5.61
N PHE A 94 12.81 2.16 6.17
CA PHE A 94 12.52 0.74 5.98
C PHE A 94 11.81 0.19 7.20
N ALA A 95 10.74 -0.58 6.98
CA ALA A 95 10.02 -1.29 8.01
C ALA A 95 9.76 -2.73 7.57
N PRO A 96 9.88 -3.73 8.45
CA PRO A 96 9.51 -5.10 8.12
C PRO A 96 8.05 -5.17 7.68
N SER A 97 7.81 -5.76 6.51
CA SER A 97 6.46 -6.07 6.05
C SER A 97 5.96 -7.37 6.69
N VAL A 98 4.65 -7.47 6.89
CA VAL A 98 3.98 -8.76 7.22
C VAL A 98 3.61 -9.55 5.96
N GLU A 99 3.98 -9.04 4.79
CA GLU A 99 3.78 -9.71 3.51
C GLU A 99 4.59 -11.01 3.44
N THR A 100 3.94 -12.06 2.96
CA THR A 100 4.58 -13.35 2.69
C THR A 100 4.35 -13.67 1.23
N ILE A 101 5.44 -13.74 0.46
CA ILE A 101 5.39 -14.21 -0.92
C ILE A 101 5.31 -15.74 -0.88
N PHE A 102 4.24 -16.30 -1.44
CA PHE A 102 4.06 -17.75 -1.51
C PHE A 102 3.59 -18.17 -2.90
N ILE A 103 4.01 -19.37 -3.30
CA ILE A 103 3.43 -20.06 -4.44
C ILE A 103 2.27 -20.91 -3.91
N ARG A 104 1.11 -20.84 -4.56
CA ARG A 104 -0.05 -21.70 -4.27
C ARG A 104 -0.26 -22.68 -5.43
N PRO A 105 0.29 -23.90 -5.35
CA PRO A 105 0.03 -24.93 -6.35
C PRO A 105 -1.44 -25.35 -6.32
N ASP A 106 -2.01 -25.69 -7.49
CA ASP A 106 -3.34 -26.28 -7.56
C ASP A 106 -3.32 -27.73 -7.08
N THR A 107 -3.90 -27.99 -5.91
CA THR A 107 -3.96 -29.32 -5.29
C THR A 107 -5.01 -30.25 -5.91
N HIS A 108 -5.92 -29.74 -6.75
CA HIS A 108 -6.93 -30.57 -7.42
C HIS A 108 -6.41 -31.18 -8.74
N GLY A 109 -5.43 -30.53 -9.37
CA GLY A 109 -4.76 -31.05 -10.55
C GLY A 109 -3.90 -32.28 -10.25
N PRO A 110 -3.70 -33.18 -11.24
CA PRO A 110 -2.96 -34.42 -11.05
C PRO A 110 -1.47 -34.20 -10.70
N MET A 111 -0.90 -33.04 -11.04
CA MET A 111 0.52 -32.72 -10.85
C MET A 111 0.90 -32.41 -9.39
N PHE A 112 0.03 -31.72 -8.63
CA PHE A 112 0.33 -31.29 -7.25
C PHE A 112 -0.63 -31.89 -6.21
N SER A 113 -1.37 -32.94 -6.58
CA SER A 113 -2.28 -33.67 -5.68
C SER A 113 -1.52 -34.40 -4.57
N ASP A 114 -0.35 -34.98 -4.87
CA ASP A 114 0.52 -35.66 -3.91
C ASP A 114 1.33 -34.65 -3.07
N ILE A 115 1.27 -34.78 -1.74
CA ILE A 115 2.00 -33.93 -0.80
C ILE A 115 3.52 -34.01 -0.99
N ARG A 116 4.04 -35.18 -1.36
CA ARG A 116 5.48 -35.40 -1.57
C ARG A 116 6.02 -34.60 -2.75
N VAL A 117 5.19 -34.40 -3.78
CA VAL A 117 5.54 -33.54 -4.93
C VAL A 117 5.58 -32.08 -4.51
N ARG A 118 4.67 -31.65 -3.62
CA ARG A 118 4.67 -30.27 -3.09
C ARG A 118 5.86 -29.99 -2.18
N GLU A 119 6.23 -30.95 -1.33
CA GLU A 119 7.44 -30.87 -0.48
C GLU A 119 8.70 -30.79 -1.35
N ALA A 120 8.84 -31.67 -2.34
CA ALA A 120 9.97 -31.64 -3.27
C ALA A 120 10.04 -30.32 -4.05
N PHE A 121 8.89 -29.79 -4.50
CA PHE A 121 8.81 -28.50 -5.17
C PHE A 121 9.24 -27.35 -4.26
N HIS A 122 8.82 -27.34 -2.99
CA HIS A 122 9.24 -26.31 -2.04
C HIS A 122 10.74 -26.36 -1.75
N LEU A 123 11.30 -27.55 -1.55
CA LEU A 123 12.74 -27.75 -1.31
C LEU A 123 13.61 -27.40 -2.52
N ALA A 124 13.05 -27.41 -3.73
CA ALA A 124 13.76 -27.04 -4.95
C ALA A 124 13.87 -25.52 -5.15
N ILE A 125 13.16 -24.72 -4.35
CA ILE A 125 13.20 -23.25 -4.44
C ILE A 125 14.35 -22.74 -3.57
N ASP A 126 15.33 -22.11 -4.21
CA ASP A 126 16.42 -21.42 -3.52
C ASP A 126 15.95 -20.07 -2.97
N THR A 127 15.36 -20.10 -1.78
CA THR A 127 14.86 -18.89 -1.10
C THR A 127 15.99 -17.95 -0.67
N GLU A 128 17.16 -18.48 -0.32
CA GLU A 128 18.32 -17.67 0.06
C GLU A 128 18.86 -16.92 -1.15
N GLY A 129 19.06 -17.61 -2.28
CA GLY A 129 19.48 -16.99 -3.53
C GLY A 129 18.52 -15.91 -4.04
N ILE A 130 17.20 -16.09 -3.84
CA ILE A 130 16.19 -15.08 -4.18
C ILE A 130 16.38 -13.81 -3.34
N VAL A 131 16.55 -13.95 -2.02
CA VAL A 131 16.74 -12.83 -1.10
C VAL A 131 18.05 -12.08 -1.37
N ASP A 132 19.12 -12.81 -1.70
CA ASP A 132 20.44 -12.24 -1.94
C ASP A 132 20.54 -11.53 -3.29
N THR A 133 19.91 -12.07 -4.35
CA THR A 133 19.99 -11.52 -5.71
C THR A 133 19.21 -10.22 -5.86
N LYS A 134 18.04 -10.15 -5.22
CA LYS A 134 17.24 -8.94 -5.20
C LYS A 134 16.69 -8.80 -3.79
N PRO A 135 17.31 -7.96 -2.94
CA PRO A 135 16.78 -7.68 -1.63
C PRO A 135 15.33 -7.24 -1.83
N CYS A 136 14.37 -7.98 -1.25
CA CYS A 136 12.95 -7.66 -1.32
C CYS A 136 12.65 -6.44 -0.44
N TRP A 137 13.33 -5.31 -0.68
CA TRP A 137 13.22 -4.09 0.11
C TRP A 137 13.46 -2.88 -0.80
#